data_AF-A0A7U3ZSW8-F1
#
_entry.id   AF-A0A7U3ZSW8-F1
#
_cell.length_a   1.000
_cell.length_b   1.000
_cell.length_c   1.000
_cell.angle_alpha   90.00
_cell.angle_beta   90.00
_cell.angle_gamma   90.00
#
_symmetry.space_group_name_H-M   'P 1'
#
loop_
_entity.id
_entity.type
_entity.pdbx_description
1 polymer ?
#
loop_
_entity_poly.entity_id
_entity_poly.type
_entity_poly.pdbx_seq_one_letter_code
_entity_poly.pdbx_strand_id
1 'polypeptide(L)'
;MNKKIGLSFLGCTTLFTPFFTIACNLASQRNTIIVQLAQGEFWPLAFGLKPLTEYYNNNFKDQQDFVKVELQFKDKTRTDDEFKLIKKVKDYIITGDFNNLPNIVVGSQSGAYVLKQTNNLLDLSGSVIKKDLFSKKIANLHSTLAGQGEKTETLFNIPFDNSDLDSLNFNYQLLNKMFDLIKKNGGTINESANIVKSVEQAAKKANEGNKDYTKIPENSVWNWIKAKNKTVFKDIRNVDDSTFESIQSIRDLAKKFTQGLEIDNPKITTEIISGNVFSIDYFYDTFYKELDSRIDKDKVIFKLNSKNNVDYNLVTDSSVEKETKNLWDDYTINVKQRIEQETKKGAVSKKVVFQSIKYTDRDNDWGAHEIRRFQSAISLTPSVGSSQNKITNWVANPDDRKDAKSGDVAMKPQLLLSKSKGQKIFSEGGSSILPIDSKNSRLNQGTIKFLEWLYTGKNKLDQQNEEENWITLAKNSGYIMPLAKVVNDKKGLNKLEERYKNLQNKLNAQTDKTKSNEYITLNLLESAILSLKSILDFETNGEIIAKPTVQDDKTAEIRELLKNELQNSTKIDSPTTAMTSDELIKRIKKIVKQH
;
A
#
# COMPACT_ATOMS: atom_id res chain seq x y z
N MET A 1 -20.63 75.33 -51.24
CA MET A 1 -20.08 73.99 -51.53
C MET A 1 -21.12 72.94 -51.14
N ASN A 2 -21.45 72.05 -52.08
CA ASN A 2 -22.08 70.71 -51.98
C ASN A 2 -23.26 70.53 -51.00
N LYS A 3 -24.52 70.54 -51.47
CA LYS A 3 -25.32 69.46 -52.14
C LYS A 3 -26.05 68.49 -51.16
N LYS A 4 -27.38 68.68 -51.11
CA LYS A 4 -28.53 67.73 -51.07
C LYS A 4 -28.70 66.80 -49.83
N ILE A 5 -29.82 66.90 -49.08
CA ILE A 5 -31.16 66.24 -49.25
C ILE A 5 -31.00 64.70 -49.28
N GLY A 6 -31.69 63.84 -48.51
CA GLY A 6 -32.81 63.94 -47.57
C GLY A 6 -33.42 62.53 -47.37
N LEU A 7 -34.20 62.38 -46.29
CA LEU A 7 -35.30 61.42 -46.00
C LEU A 7 -35.12 59.87 -45.90
N SER A 8 -35.76 59.37 -44.84
CA SER A 8 -36.64 58.19 -44.67
C SER A 8 -36.10 56.74 -44.56
N PHE A 9 -36.29 56.19 -43.35
CA PHE A 9 -36.94 54.92 -42.98
C PHE A 9 -36.96 53.72 -43.96
N LEU A 10 -36.34 52.61 -43.52
CA LEU A 10 -36.67 51.18 -43.71
C LEU A 10 -35.74 50.45 -42.70
N GLY A 11 -36.19 49.70 -41.69
CA GLY A 11 -37.04 48.51 -41.81
C GLY A 11 -36.18 47.29 -42.10
N CYS A 12 -35.50 46.70 -41.10
CA CYS A 12 -34.98 45.33 -41.19
C CYS A 12 -34.82 44.68 -39.80
N THR A 13 -35.74 43.75 -39.55
CA THR A 13 -35.73 42.63 -38.60
C THR A 13 -34.36 42.14 -38.12
N THR A 14 -34.09 42.25 -36.81
CA THR A 14 -33.09 41.44 -36.11
C THR A 14 -33.62 40.02 -35.96
N LEU A 15 -33.18 39.12 -36.84
CA LEU A 15 -33.35 37.68 -36.66
C LEU A 15 -32.51 37.23 -35.46
N PHE A 16 -33.17 36.72 -34.43
CA PHE A 16 -32.56 35.87 -33.41
C PHE A 16 -32.05 34.61 -34.10
N THR A 17 -30.74 34.52 -34.35
CA THR A 17 -30.08 33.23 -34.52
C THR A 17 -29.69 32.69 -33.14
N PRO A 18 -30.11 31.47 -32.77
CA PRO A 18 -29.69 30.88 -31.51
C PRO A 18 -28.21 30.53 -31.61
N PHE A 19 -27.43 30.93 -30.60
CA PHE A 19 -26.07 30.47 -30.35
C PHE A 19 -26.07 28.96 -30.05
N PHE A 20 -26.20 28.13 -31.09
CA PHE A 20 -25.85 26.71 -31.05
C PHE A 20 -24.53 26.52 -31.80
N THR A 21 -23.40 26.91 -31.21
CA THR A 21 -22.06 26.57 -31.73
C THR A 21 -20.95 26.87 -30.70
N ILE A 22 -21.06 26.32 -29.47
CA ILE A 22 -19.89 26.22 -28.56
C ILE A 22 -19.76 24.80 -27.96
N ALA A 23 -20.74 23.91 -28.12
CA ALA A 23 -20.69 22.56 -27.52
C ALA A 23 -19.78 21.54 -28.25
N CYS A 24 -19.39 21.76 -29.52
CA CYS A 24 -18.59 20.78 -30.29
C CYS A 24 -17.07 20.84 -30.06
N ASN A 25 -16.53 21.86 -29.38
CA ASN A 25 -15.09 21.99 -29.14
C ASN A 25 -14.63 21.51 -27.75
N LEU A 26 -15.54 20.98 -26.92
CA LEU A 26 -15.26 20.53 -25.55
C LEU A 26 -15.09 19.00 -25.41
N ALA A 27 -15.19 18.23 -26.50
CA ALA A 27 -15.08 16.77 -26.45
C ALA A 27 -13.67 16.30 -26.85
N SER A 28 -13.16 15.25 -26.20
CA SER A 28 -11.93 14.56 -26.62
C SER A 28 -12.04 14.09 -28.07
N GLN A 29 -11.06 14.43 -28.92
CA GLN A 29 -11.01 13.99 -30.33
C GLN A 29 -10.28 12.65 -30.54
N ARG A 30 -9.77 12.04 -29.47
CA ARG A 30 -9.07 10.74 -29.53
C ARG A 30 -10.02 9.59 -29.84
N ASN A 31 -9.44 8.51 -30.35
CA ASN A 31 -10.13 7.25 -30.69
C ASN A 31 -9.71 6.06 -29.79
N THR A 32 -9.06 6.34 -28.66
CA THR A 32 -8.49 5.33 -27.74
C THR A 32 -8.88 5.69 -26.31
N ILE A 33 -9.21 4.69 -25.50
CA ILE A 33 -9.42 4.78 -24.05
C ILE A 33 -8.06 4.82 -23.38
N ILE A 34 -7.77 5.89 -22.64
CA ILE A 34 -6.52 6.01 -21.89
C ILE A 34 -6.76 5.65 -20.42
N VAL A 35 -5.99 4.70 -19.92
CA VAL A 35 -5.90 4.31 -18.50
C VAL A 35 -4.59 4.84 -17.94
N GLN A 36 -4.64 5.80 -17.01
CA GLN A 36 -3.45 6.36 -16.37
C GLN A 36 -3.19 5.75 -15.00
N LEU A 37 -1.92 5.44 -14.75
CA LEU A 37 -1.41 4.90 -13.50
C LEU A 37 -0.21 5.74 -13.03
N ALA A 38 -0.10 5.92 -11.71
CA ALA A 38 1.08 6.50 -11.08
C ALA A 38 2.21 5.46 -10.94
N GLN A 39 1.86 4.18 -10.92
CA GLN A 39 2.80 3.08 -10.85
C GLN A 39 3.62 2.96 -12.15
N GLY A 40 4.87 2.52 -12.02
CA GLY A 40 5.73 2.20 -13.16
C GLY A 40 5.32 0.90 -13.85
N GLU A 41 5.82 0.68 -15.06
CA GLU A 41 5.39 -0.44 -15.91
C GLU A 41 5.88 -1.83 -15.48
N PHE A 42 6.78 -1.86 -14.49
CA PHE A 42 7.35 -3.07 -13.85
C PHE A 42 6.81 -3.30 -12.43
N TRP A 43 5.80 -2.53 -12.02
CA TRP A 43 5.09 -2.77 -10.76
C TRP A 43 4.19 -4.00 -10.88
N PRO A 44 3.93 -4.73 -9.78
CA PRO A 44 3.11 -5.95 -9.82
C PRO A 44 1.77 -5.77 -10.55
N LEU A 45 1.09 -4.63 -10.35
CA LEU A 45 -0.19 -4.35 -11.01
C LEU A 45 -0.09 -4.35 -12.55
N ALA A 46 1.01 -3.82 -13.09
CA ALA A 46 1.24 -3.77 -14.52
C ALA A 46 1.33 -5.17 -15.14
N PHE A 47 1.89 -6.14 -14.41
CA PHE A 47 1.98 -7.55 -14.85
C PHE A 47 0.61 -8.24 -14.92
N GLY A 48 -0.37 -7.77 -14.14
CA GLY A 48 -1.76 -8.19 -14.27
C GLY A 48 -2.51 -7.45 -15.39
N LEU A 49 -2.37 -6.13 -15.46
CA LEU A 49 -3.17 -5.29 -16.37
C LEU A 49 -2.74 -5.33 -17.83
N LYS A 50 -1.43 -5.35 -18.13
CA LYS A 50 -0.90 -5.41 -19.50
C LYS A 50 -1.50 -6.58 -20.30
N PRO A 51 -1.38 -7.85 -19.85
CA PRO A 51 -1.90 -8.98 -20.62
C PRO A 51 -3.43 -8.97 -20.74
N LEU A 52 -4.15 -8.52 -19.70
CA LEU A 52 -5.61 -8.37 -19.79
C LEU A 52 -6.00 -7.33 -20.85
N THR A 53 -5.32 -6.18 -20.87
CA THR A 53 -5.60 -5.11 -21.83
C THR A 53 -5.26 -5.53 -23.26
N GLU A 54 -4.14 -6.21 -23.45
CA GLU A 54 -3.76 -6.81 -24.74
C GLU A 54 -4.79 -7.84 -25.22
N TYR A 55 -5.25 -8.71 -24.31
CA TYR A 55 -6.29 -9.69 -24.62
C TYR A 55 -7.59 -9.01 -25.06
N TYR A 56 -8.06 -8.01 -24.32
CA TYR A 56 -9.26 -7.25 -24.67
C TYR A 56 -9.12 -6.60 -26.06
N ASN A 57 -8.03 -5.88 -26.28
CA ASN A 57 -7.79 -5.20 -27.55
C ASN A 57 -7.75 -6.16 -28.74
N ASN A 58 -7.20 -7.36 -28.58
CA ASN A 58 -7.06 -8.31 -29.67
C ASN A 58 -8.34 -9.09 -29.98
N ASN A 59 -9.14 -9.40 -28.96
CA ASN A 59 -10.32 -10.29 -29.10
C ASN A 59 -11.63 -9.53 -29.27
N PHE A 60 -11.69 -8.26 -28.88
CA PHE A 60 -12.91 -7.45 -28.95
C PHE A 60 -12.88 -6.40 -30.07
N LYS A 61 -11.77 -6.28 -30.82
CA LYS A 61 -11.56 -5.24 -31.85
C LYS A 61 -12.63 -5.14 -32.93
N ASP A 62 -13.26 -6.26 -33.27
CA ASP A 62 -14.26 -6.36 -34.34
C ASP A 62 -15.69 -6.26 -33.80
N GLN A 63 -15.87 -6.07 -32.49
CA GLN A 63 -17.19 -5.90 -31.89
C GLN A 63 -17.70 -4.47 -32.03
N GLN A 64 -19.03 -4.34 -32.10
CA GLN A 64 -19.69 -3.04 -32.02
C GLN A 64 -19.29 -2.30 -30.73
N ASP A 65 -19.11 -0.98 -30.83
CA ASP A 65 -18.73 -0.09 -29.73
C ASP A 65 -17.35 -0.38 -29.11
N PHE A 66 -16.52 -1.17 -29.80
CA PHE A 66 -15.12 -1.34 -29.42
C PHE A 66 -14.35 -0.03 -29.56
N VAL A 67 -13.54 0.24 -28.53
CA VAL A 67 -12.52 1.27 -28.53
C VAL A 67 -11.26 0.65 -27.92
N LYS A 68 -10.13 0.84 -28.60
CA LYS A 68 -8.83 0.35 -28.13
C LYS A 68 -8.49 0.98 -26.78
N VAL A 69 -7.88 0.22 -25.88
CA VAL A 69 -7.41 0.67 -24.56
C VAL A 69 -5.89 0.77 -24.55
N GLU A 70 -5.35 1.85 -24.01
CA GLU A 70 -3.91 2.06 -23.81
C GLU A 70 -3.62 2.36 -22.33
N LEU A 71 -2.61 1.66 -21.79
CA LEU A 71 -2.11 1.88 -20.44
C LEU A 71 -0.97 2.92 -20.47
N GLN A 72 -1.06 3.92 -19.61
CA GLN A 72 -0.02 4.94 -19.42
C GLN A 72 0.50 4.88 -17.98
N PHE A 73 1.74 4.43 -17.83
CA PHE A 73 2.44 4.30 -16.55
C PHE A 73 3.23 5.58 -16.20
N LYS A 74 3.90 5.56 -15.04
CA LYS A 74 4.78 6.63 -14.51
C LYS A 74 5.60 7.36 -15.58
N ASP A 75 6.23 6.64 -16.51
CA ASP A 75 7.12 7.24 -17.51
C ASP A 75 6.38 8.17 -18.50
N LYS A 76 5.09 7.92 -18.72
CA LYS A 76 4.21 8.78 -19.53
C LYS A 76 3.49 9.81 -18.67
N THR A 77 2.97 9.40 -17.51
CA THR A 77 2.20 10.29 -16.61
C THR A 77 3.09 11.31 -15.89
N ARG A 78 4.39 11.01 -15.74
CA ARG A 78 5.43 11.79 -15.05
C ARG A 78 5.15 12.00 -13.56
N THR A 79 4.52 11.02 -12.91
CA THR A 79 4.25 11.03 -11.47
C THR A 79 4.18 9.61 -10.91
N ASP A 80 4.69 9.43 -9.70
CA ASP A 80 4.60 8.21 -8.87
C ASP A 80 3.56 8.31 -7.74
N ASP A 81 2.83 9.41 -7.70
CA ASP A 81 1.86 9.73 -6.65
C ASP A 81 0.46 9.80 -7.27
N GLU A 82 -0.43 8.94 -6.80
CA GLU A 82 -1.80 8.85 -7.30
C GLU A 82 -2.59 10.13 -7.06
N PHE A 83 -2.37 10.81 -5.94
CA PHE A 83 -3.04 12.07 -5.64
C PHE A 83 -2.56 13.19 -6.57
N LYS A 84 -1.25 13.27 -6.86
CA LYS A 84 -0.72 14.20 -7.87
C LYS A 84 -1.26 13.89 -9.27
N LEU A 85 -1.41 12.61 -9.61
CA LEU A 85 -2.03 12.19 -10.87
C LEU A 85 -3.49 12.67 -10.96
N ILE A 86 -4.29 12.45 -9.92
CA ILE A 86 -5.69 12.89 -9.86
C ILE A 86 -5.79 14.42 -9.96
N LYS A 87 -4.90 15.17 -9.30
CA LYS A 87 -4.84 16.64 -9.44
C LYS A 87 -4.58 17.07 -10.87
N LYS A 88 -3.59 16.45 -11.54
CA LYS A 88 -3.29 16.74 -12.95
C LYS A 88 -4.51 16.48 -13.86
N VAL A 89 -5.29 15.44 -13.56
CA VAL A 89 -6.54 15.14 -14.27
C VAL A 89 -7.61 16.21 -14.00
N LYS A 90 -7.76 16.66 -12.75
CA LYS A 90 -8.62 17.80 -12.40
C LYS A 90 -8.21 19.07 -13.15
N ASP A 91 -6.91 19.34 -13.28
CA ASP A 91 -6.42 20.51 -14.00
C ASP A 91 -6.81 20.45 -15.48
N TYR A 92 -6.65 19.29 -16.15
CA TYR A 92 -7.12 19.11 -17.53
C TYR A 92 -8.61 19.40 -17.71
N ILE A 93 -9.44 19.00 -16.73
CA ILE A 93 -10.88 19.29 -16.74
C ILE A 93 -11.13 20.80 -16.66
N ILE A 94 -10.49 21.48 -15.70
CA ILE A 94 -10.70 22.91 -15.44
C ILE A 94 -10.19 23.77 -16.61
N THR A 95 -9.08 23.39 -17.23
CA THR A 95 -8.53 24.11 -18.39
C THR A 95 -9.18 23.74 -19.71
N GLY A 96 -10.10 22.78 -19.73
CA GLY A 96 -10.76 22.29 -20.95
C GLY A 96 -9.85 21.49 -21.88
N ASP A 97 -8.76 20.90 -21.37
CA ASP A 97 -7.81 20.08 -22.13
C ASP A 97 -8.29 18.61 -22.24
N PHE A 98 -9.43 18.43 -22.90
CA PHE A 98 -10.06 17.11 -23.05
C PHE A 98 -9.26 16.13 -23.92
N ASN A 99 -8.27 16.61 -24.69
CA ASN A 99 -7.40 15.74 -25.48
C ASN A 99 -6.35 15.03 -24.60
N ASN A 100 -5.90 15.64 -23.51
CA ASN A 100 -4.99 15.00 -22.55
C ASN A 100 -5.72 14.32 -21.39
N LEU A 101 -7.03 14.54 -21.23
CA LEU A 101 -7.85 13.95 -20.19
C LEU A 101 -7.93 12.42 -20.32
N PRO A 102 -7.49 11.60 -19.34
CA PRO A 102 -7.68 10.14 -19.42
C PRO A 102 -9.16 9.74 -19.32
N ASN A 103 -9.47 8.53 -19.75
CA ASN A 103 -10.80 7.93 -19.58
C ASN A 103 -10.92 7.21 -18.24
N ILE A 104 -9.81 6.64 -17.77
CA ILE A 104 -9.72 5.95 -16.49
C ILE A 104 -8.46 6.42 -15.78
N VAL A 105 -8.58 6.72 -14.50
CA VAL A 105 -7.45 6.92 -13.58
C VAL A 105 -7.46 5.79 -12.57
N VAL A 106 -6.34 5.10 -12.43
CA VAL A 106 -6.09 4.22 -11.28
C VAL A 106 -5.47 5.08 -10.20
N GLY A 107 -6.20 5.28 -9.10
CA GLY A 107 -5.76 6.16 -8.03
C GLY A 107 -6.50 5.93 -6.72
N SER A 108 -6.00 6.55 -5.65
CA SER A 108 -6.50 6.33 -4.30
C SER A 108 -8.00 6.61 -4.16
N GLN A 109 -8.64 5.94 -3.19
CA GLN A 109 -10.04 6.13 -2.86
C GLN A 109 -10.40 7.62 -2.62
N SER A 110 -9.49 8.39 -2.03
CA SER A 110 -9.67 9.82 -1.78
C SER A 110 -9.80 10.66 -3.07
N GLY A 111 -9.33 10.16 -4.21
CA GLY A 111 -9.41 10.86 -5.50
C GLY A 111 -10.82 11.20 -5.96
N ALA A 112 -11.81 10.41 -5.51
CA ALA A 112 -13.20 10.65 -5.85
C ALA A 112 -13.72 11.96 -5.28
N TYR A 113 -13.26 12.35 -4.09
CA TYR A 113 -13.57 13.65 -3.50
C TYR A 113 -13.05 14.80 -4.38
N VAL A 114 -11.82 14.68 -4.89
CA VAL A 114 -11.21 15.70 -5.76
C VAL A 114 -11.97 15.87 -7.07
N LEU A 115 -12.31 14.76 -7.73
CA LEU A 115 -13.00 14.78 -9.04
C LEU A 115 -14.48 15.10 -8.94
N LYS A 116 -15.13 14.82 -7.81
CA LYS A 116 -16.52 15.22 -7.57
C LYS A 116 -16.68 16.73 -7.60
N GLN A 117 -15.66 17.50 -7.21
CA GLN A 117 -15.68 18.97 -7.24
C GLN A 117 -15.88 19.54 -8.65
N THR A 118 -15.57 18.78 -9.71
CA THR A 118 -15.77 19.21 -11.10
C THR A 118 -16.95 18.53 -11.78
N ASN A 119 -17.62 17.56 -11.13
CA ASN A 119 -18.72 16.78 -11.69
C ASN A 119 -18.36 16.04 -13.00
N ASN A 120 -17.15 15.44 -13.07
CA ASN A 120 -16.64 14.71 -14.23
C ASN A 120 -16.43 13.21 -13.98
N LEU A 121 -17.00 12.65 -12.92
CA LEU A 121 -17.05 11.20 -12.78
C LEU A 121 -18.05 10.64 -13.81
N LEU A 122 -17.64 9.58 -14.52
CA LEU A 122 -18.49 8.93 -15.50
C LEU A 122 -19.68 8.25 -14.79
N ASP A 123 -20.89 8.47 -15.29
CA ASP A 123 -22.08 7.79 -14.77
C ASP A 123 -22.08 6.30 -15.18
N LEU A 124 -22.17 5.42 -14.18
CA LEU A 124 -22.19 3.97 -14.33
C LEU A 124 -23.56 3.37 -13.98
N SER A 125 -24.58 4.19 -13.72
CA SER A 125 -25.91 3.76 -13.26
C SER A 125 -26.58 2.73 -14.17
N GLY A 126 -26.31 2.81 -15.49
CA GLY A 126 -26.81 1.85 -16.48
C GLY A 126 -25.95 0.60 -16.70
N SER A 127 -24.83 0.46 -15.99
CA SER A 127 -23.88 -0.66 -16.15
C SER A 127 -24.07 -1.74 -15.09
N VAL A 128 -23.39 -2.88 -15.26
CA VAL A 128 -23.30 -3.91 -14.21
C VAL A 128 -22.39 -3.51 -13.04
N ILE A 129 -21.63 -2.43 -13.18
CA ILE A 129 -20.69 -1.92 -12.16
C ILE A 129 -21.44 -1.09 -11.12
N LYS A 130 -22.06 -1.77 -10.17
CA LYS A 130 -22.82 -1.18 -9.05
C LYS A 130 -22.46 -1.85 -7.72
N LYS A 131 -22.94 -1.31 -6.59
CA LYS A 131 -22.59 -1.78 -5.23
C LYS A 131 -22.68 -3.30 -5.06
N ASP A 132 -23.74 -3.93 -5.58
CA ASP A 132 -23.98 -5.37 -5.46
C ASP A 132 -22.93 -6.26 -6.15
N LEU A 133 -22.11 -5.69 -7.04
CA LEU A 133 -20.99 -6.39 -7.66
C LEU A 133 -19.85 -6.66 -6.65
N PHE A 134 -19.77 -5.86 -5.59
CA PHE A 134 -18.68 -5.87 -4.61
C PHE A 134 -19.16 -6.37 -3.25
N SER A 135 -18.21 -6.81 -2.41
CA SER A 135 -18.50 -7.16 -1.02
C SER A 135 -19.07 -5.97 -0.24
N LYS A 136 -19.96 -6.22 0.73
CA LYS A 136 -20.86 -5.20 1.27
C LYS A 136 -20.13 -4.09 2.02
N LYS A 137 -19.19 -4.42 2.92
CA LYS A 137 -18.45 -3.39 3.64
C LYS A 137 -17.50 -2.66 2.70
N ILE A 138 -16.82 -3.33 1.78
CA ILE A 138 -16.00 -2.67 0.75
C ILE A 138 -16.84 -1.70 -0.11
N ALA A 139 -17.96 -2.15 -0.69
CA ALA A 139 -18.85 -1.29 -1.47
C ALA A 139 -19.31 -0.03 -0.70
N ASN A 140 -19.48 -0.14 0.62
CA ASN A 140 -19.83 0.99 1.48
C ASN A 140 -18.68 2.01 1.63
N LEU A 141 -17.42 1.57 1.62
CA LEU A 141 -16.26 2.47 1.65
C LEU A 141 -16.18 3.32 0.38
N HIS A 142 -16.57 2.76 -0.76
CA HIS A 142 -16.51 3.42 -2.07
C HIS A 142 -17.79 4.18 -2.46
N SER A 143 -18.88 4.01 -1.71
CA SER A 143 -20.14 4.77 -1.84
C SER A 143 -20.28 5.89 -0.81
N THR A 144 -19.24 6.11 -0.01
CA THR A 144 -19.07 7.23 0.92
C THR A 144 -17.86 8.01 0.45
N LEU A 145 -17.92 9.34 0.35
CA LEU A 145 -16.69 10.09 0.18
C LEU A 145 -15.83 9.91 1.43
N ALA A 146 -14.53 9.68 1.26
CA ALA A 146 -13.61 9.56 2.38
C ALA A 146 -13.80 10.73 3.35
N GLY A 147 -13.91 10.43 4.66
CA GLY A 147 -14.20 11.42 5.71
C GLY A 147 -15.66 11.90 5.86
N GLN A 148 -16.62 11.56 4.97
CA GLN A 148 -18.02 12.04 5.06
C GLN A 148 -18.88 11.27 6.07
N GLY A 149 -18.66 9.96 6.21
CA GLY A 149 -19.42 9.08 7.13
C GLY A 149 -20.84 8.70 6.68
N GLU A 150 -21.37 9.27 5.58
CA GLU A 150 -22.71 9.00 5.05
C GLU A 150 -22.67 8.07 3.83
N LYS A 151 -23.49 7.01 3.85
CA LYS A 151 -23.56 6.03 2.77
C LYS A 151 -24.55 6.47 1.69
N THR A 152 -24.17 6.29 0.43
CA THR A 152 -25.09 6.47 -0.72
C THR A 152 -25.26 5.15 -1.48
N GLU A 153 -26.20 5.11 -2.42
CA GLU A 153 -26.32 3.98 -3.35
C GLU A 153 -25.37 4.06 -4.55
N THR A 154 -24.75 5.22 -4.78
CA THR A 154 -23.83 5.46 -5.89
C THR A 154 -22.38 5.17 -5.46
N LEU A 155 -21.63 4.48 -6.30
CA LEU A 155 -20.17 4.36 -6.13
C LEU A 155 -19.50 5.64 -6.66
N PHE A 156 -18.68 6.31 -5.84
CA PHE A 156 -17.92 7.48 -6.28
C PHE A 156 -16.59 7.11 -6.96
N ASN A 157 -16.13 5.88 -6.72
CA ASN A 157 -15.02 5.22 -7.39
C ASN A 157 -15.28 3.70 -7.34
N ILE A 158 -14.58 2.93 -8.16
CA ILE A 158 -14.80 1.48 -8.24
C ILE A 158 -13.70 0.74 -7.44
N PRO A 159 -14.05 -0.15 -6.49
CA PRO A 159 -13.07 -1.01 -5.83
C PRO A 159 -12.29 -1.85 -6.86
N PHE A 160 -10.96 -1.89 -6.80
CA PHE A 160 -10.17 -2.48 -7.89
C PHE A 160 -9.09 -3.46 -7.42
N ASP A 161 -7.89 -2.99 -7.08
CA ASP A 161 -6.70 -3.81 -6.85
C ASP A 161 -6.34 -3.82 -5.37
N ASN A 162 -7.17 -4.46 -4.54
CA ASN A 162 -6.95 -4.50 -3.10
C ASN A 162 -5.67 -5.29 -2.76
N SER A 163 -4.92 -4.76 -1.79
CA SER A 163 -3.82 -5.47 -1.10
C SER A 163 -3.78 -5.09 0.37
N ASP A 164 -3.20 -5.93 1.22
CA ASP A 164 -2.85 -5.51 2.57
C ASP A 164 -1.70 -4.51 2.51
N LEU A 165 -1.79 -3.35 3.20
CA LEU A 165 -0.71 -2.36 3.28
C LEU A 165 0.34 -2.69 4.35
N ASP A 166 -0.09 -3.34 5.42
CA ASP A 166 0.70 -3.61 6.62
C ASP A 166 0.60 -5.09 7.02
N SER A 167 0.84 -5.98 6.06
CA SER A 167 1.06 -7.40 6.33
C SER A 167 2.29 -7.60 7.21
N LEU A 168 2.17 -8.49 8.21
CA LEU A 168 3.24 -8.75 9.15
C LEU A 168 4.22 -9.80 8.63
N ASN A 169 5.48 -9.41 8.42
CA ASN A 169 6.54 -10.26 7.89
C ASN A 169 7.56 -10.58 8.97
N PHE A 170 8.07 -11.81 8.93
CA PHE A 170 9.09 -12.31 9.84
C PHE A 170 10.28 -12.88 9.07
N ASN A 171 11.49 -12.57 9.54
CA ASN A 171 12.67 -13.38 9.27
C ASN A 171 12.92 -14.30 10.47
N TYR A 172 12.66 -15.59 10.29
CA TYR A 172 12.72 -16.57 11.37
C TYR A 172 14.13 -16.78 11.94
N GLN A 173 15.18 -16.61 11.15
CA GLN A 173 16.55 -16.74 11.67
C GLN A 173 16.90 -15.60 12.62
N LEU A 174 16.49 -14.37 12.26
CA LEU A 174 16.69 -13.20 13.10
C LEU A 174 15.81 -13.24 14.35
N LEU A 175 14.56 -13.70 14.24
CA LEU A 175 13.71 -13.95 15.40
C LEU A 175 14.31 -15.01 16.33
N ASN A 176 14.89 -16.09 15.79
CA ASN A 176 15.57 -17.09 16.61
C ASN A 176 16.71 -16.47 17.42
N LYS A 177 17.56 -15.68 16.77
CA LYS A 177 18.66 -14.95 17.43
C LYS A 177 18.13 -14.01 18.53
N MET A 178 17.03 -13.31 18.26
CA MET A 178 16.38 -12.43 19.23
C MET A 178 15.84 -13.21 20.44
N PHE A 179 15.09 -14.29 20.22
CA PHE A 179 14.54 -15.14 21.29
C PHE A 179 15.64 -15.78 22.14
N ASP A 180 16.71 -16.26 21.50
CA ASP A 180 17.89 -16.81 22.18
C ASP A 180 18.55 -15.78 23.10
N LEU A 181 18.75 -14.55 22.62
CA LEU A 181 19.35 -13.47 23.41
C LEU A 181 18.44 -13.07 24.58
N ILE A 182 17.13 -12.98 24.36
CA ILE A 182 16.15 -12.70 25.43
C ILE A 182 16.22 -13.77 26.51
N LYS A 183 16.07 -15.05 26.12
CA LYS A 183 16.04 -16.20 27.04
C LYS A 183 17.34 -16.35 27.83
N LYS A 184 18.50 -16.25 27.17
CA LYS A 184 19.81 -16.42 27.83
C LYS A 184 20.17 -15.27 28.78
N ASN A 185 19.51 -14.12 28.67
CA ASN A 185 19.85 -12.92 29.45
C ASN A 185 18.68 -12.39 30.29
N GLY A 186 17.87 -13.32 30.81
CA GLY A 186 16.92 -13.09 31.90
C GLY A 186 15.45 -12.93 31.48
N GLY A 187 15.15 -12.85 30.19
CA GLY A 187 13.78 -12.80 29.68
C GLY A 187 13.14 -14.18 29.55
N THR A 188 11.84 -14.22 29.23
CA THR A 188 11.09 -15.47 29.06
C THR A 188 10.38 -15.54 27.71
N ILE A 189 10.49 -16.70 27.06
CA ILE A 189 9.87 -17.04 25.77
C ILE A 189 8.93 -18.21 26.00
N ASN A 190 7.72 -18.16 25.46
CA ASN A 190 6.78 -19.27 25.54
C ASN A 190 7.04 -20.30 24.44
N GLU A 191 7.77 -21.36 24.75
CA GLU A 191 8.13 -22.46 23.83
C GLU A 191 6.90 -23.20 23.25
N SER A 192 5.74 -23.08 23.90
CA SER A 192 4.52 -23.70 23.40
C SER A 192 3.84 -22.90 22.27
N ALA A 193 4.19 -21.61 22.09
CA ALA A 193 3.62 -20.73 21.09
C ALA A 193 3.99 -21.15 19.65
N ASN A 194 3.08 -20.93 18.70
CA ASN A 194 3.24 -21.38 17.32
C ASN A 194 4.38 -20.65 16.60
N ILE A 195 4.50 -19.34 16.82
CA ILE A 195 5.60 -18.54 16.28
C ILE A 195 6.96 -19.04 16.78
N VAL A 196 7.08 -19.38 18.07
CA VAL A 196 8.33 -19.86 18.67
C VAL A 196 8.73 -21.21 18.08
N LYS A 197 7.78 -22.16 17.98
CA LYS A 197 8.00 -23.47 17.34
C LYS A 197 8.45 -23.33 15.88
N SER A 198 7.82 -22.43 15.13
CA SER A 198 8.15 -22.20 13.72
C SER A 198 9.57 -21.63 13.55
N VAL A 199 9.94 -20.70 14.43
CA VAL A 199 11.27 -20.09 14.49
C VAL A 199 12.35 -21.12 14.83
N GLU A 200 12.13 -21.95 15.84
CA GLU A 200 13.06 -23.02 16.24
C GLU A 200 13.23 -24.07 15.13
N GLN A 201 12.13 -24.45 14.47
CA GLN A 201 12.17 -25.38 13.34
C GLN A 201 12.98 -24.81 12.17
N ALA A 202 12.79 -23.54 11.83
CA ALA A 202 13.54 -22.88 10.77
C ALA A 202 15.04 -22.80 11.07
N ALA A 203 15.40 -22.46 12.31
CA ALA A 203 16.79 -22.43 12.75
C ALA A 203 17.44 -23.83 12.71
N LYS A 204 16.72 -24.86 13.16
CA LYS A 204 17.17 -26.26 13.07
C LYS A 204 17.43 -26.67 11.61
N LYS A 205 16.49 -26.38 10.70
CA LYS A 205 16.60 -26.73 9.28
C LYS A 205 17.75 -26.00 8.57
N ALA A 206 17.99 -24.73 8.90
CA ALA A 206 19.15 -23.99 8.41
C ALA A 206 20.48 -24.61 8.89
N ASN A 207 20.54 -25.06 10.14
CA ASN A 207 21.72 -25.73 10.70
C ASN A 207 21.99 -27.11 10.07
N GLU A 208 20.94 -27.84 9.71
CA GLU A 208 21.01 -29.11 8.96
C GLU A 208 21.39 -28.93 7.48
N GLY A 209 21.54 -27.68 6.99
CA GLY A 209 21.88 -27.41 5.59
C GLY A 209 20.72 -27.64 4.62
N ASN A 210 19.47 -27.57 5.09
CA ASN A 210 18.31 -27.73 4.22
C ASN A 210 18.28 -26.64 3.12
N LYS A 211 18.02 -27.05 1.88
CA LYS A 211 18.09 -26.17 0.71
C LYS A 211 17.14 -24.97 0.76
N ASP A 212 16.01 -25.07 1.45
CA ASP A 212 14.98 -24.03 1.54
C ASP A 212 15.20 -23.00 2.65
N TYR A 213 16.31 -23.11 3.38
CA TYR A 213 16.67 -22.25 4.51
C TYR A 213 18.08 -21.69 4.32
N THR A 214 18.36 -20.56 4.98
CA THR A 214 19.63 -19.85 4.94
C THR A 214 20.02 -19.45 6.36
N LYS A 215 21.30 -19.57 6.74
CA LYS A 215 21.80 -19.05 8.03
C LYS A 215 21.96 -17.52 7.95
N ILE A 216 21.90 -16.84 9.10
CA ILE A 216 22.20 -15.39 9.16
C ILE A 216 23.59 -15.13 8.55
N PRO A 217 23.70 -14.30 7.51
CA PRO A 217 24.99 -14.01 6.87
C PRO A 217 26.00 -13.40 7.84
N GLU A 218 27.27 -13.79 7.73
CA GLU A 218 28.34 -13.31 8.62
C GLU A 218 28.49 -11.78 8.63
N ASN A 219 28.20 -11.14 7.50
CA ASN A 219 28.25 -9.68 7.36
C ASN A 219 26.98 -8.97 7.85
N SER A 220 26.00 -9.65 8.45
CA SER A 220 24.88 -8.99 9.12
C SER A 220 25.26 -8.57 10.54
N VAL A 221 24.93 -7.32 10.93
CA VAL A 221 25.14 -6.82 12.31
C VAL A 221 24.50 -7.70 13.38
N TRP A 222 23.47 -8.48 13.04
CA TRP A 222 22.83 -9.45 13.94
C TRP A 222 23.78 -10.50 14.51
N ASN A 223 24.88 -10.80 13.82
CA ASN A 223 25.94 -11.68 14.33
C ASN A 223 26.89 -10.98 15.31
N TRP A 224 26.82 -9.66 15.40
CA TRP A 224 27.74 -8.78 16.12
C TRP A 224 27.07 -8.03 17.28
N ILE A 225 25.85 -8.40 17.65
CA ILE A 225 25.16 -7.88 18.84
C ILE A 225 25.24 -8.88 20.00
N LYS A 226 25.38 -8.34 21.22
CA LYS A 226 25.32 -9.10 22.46
C LYS A 226 24.54 -8.34 23.53
N ALA A 227 24.07 -9.07 24.54
CA ALA A 227 23.41 -8.47 25.70
C ALA A 227 24.44 -7.73 26.58
N LYS A 228 24.07 -6.56 27.10
CA LYS A 228 24.92 -5.77 28.02
C LYS A 228 25.24 -6.51 29.32
N ASN A 229 24.33 -7.35 29.80
CA ASN A 229 24.51 -8.22 30.97
C ASN A 229 23.49 -9.38 30.97
N LYS A 230 23.69 -10.35 31.87
CA LYS A 230 22.89 -11.60 31.98
C LYS A 230 21.43 -11.42 32.42
N THR A 231 21.02 -10.23 32.84
CA THR A 231 19.66 -9.97 33.37
C THR A 231 18.95 -8.83 32.64
N VAL A 232 19.55 -8.33 31.56
CA VAL A 232 19.10 -7.11 30.88
C VAL A 232 17.70 -7.25 30.27
N PHE A 233 17.23 -8.48 30.02
CA PHE A 233 15.91 -8.75 29.45
C PHE A 233 14.87 -9.27 30.45
N LYS A 234 15.09 -9.14 31.76
CA LYS A 234 14.15 -9.60 32.81
C LYS A 234 12.72 -9.05 32.70
N ASP A 235 12.56 -7.89 32.04
CA ASP A 235 11.27 -7.21 31.84
C ASP A 235 10.61 -7.56 30.49
N ILE A 236 11.24 -8.41 29.69
CA ILE A 236 10.65 -9.05 28.51
C ILE A 236 10.11 -10.41 28.96
N ARG A 237 8.80 -10.49 29.18
CA ARG A 237 8.14 -11.68 29.71
C ARG A 237 7.20 -12.31 28.69
N ASN A 238 7.23 -13.65 28.64
CA ASN A 238 6.31 -14.49 27.88
C ASN A 238 6.12 -14.07 26.42
N VAL A 239 7.20 -13.90 25.67
CA VAL A 239 7.09 -13.66 24.21
C VAL A 239 6.42 -14.86 23.56
N ASP A 240 5.29 -14.61 22.90
CA ASP A 240 4.39 -15.62 22.31
C ASP A 240 3.65 -15.08 21.07
N ASP A 241 2.64 -15.79 20.57
CA ASP A 241 1.86 -15.35 19.40
C ASP A 241 1.19 -13.98 19.62
N SER A 242 0.68 -13.71 20.84
CA SER A 242 -0.03 -12.46 21.18
C SER A 242 0.90 -11.24 21.17
N THR A 243 2.20 -11.45 21.35
CA THR A 243 3.21 -10.40 21.25
C THR A 243 3.21 -9.74 19.86
N PHE A 244 2.80 -10.49 18.83
CA PHE A 244 2.78 -10.06 17.44
C PHE A 244 1.38 -9.70 16.92
N GLU A 245 0.39 -9.60 17.82
CA GLU A 245 -0.99 -9.26 17.44
C GLU A 245 -1.26 -7.75 17.42
N SER A 246 -0.33 -6.90 17.91
CA SER A 246 -0.51 -5.44 17.81
C SER A 246 0.76 -4.67 17.48
N ILE A 247 0.62 -3.55 16.76
CA ILE A 247 1.74 -2.70 16.34
C ILE A 247 2.50 -2.20 17.58
N GLN A 248 1.78 -1.73 18.61
CA GLN A 248 2.38 -1.28 19.86
C GLN A 248 3.22 -2.38 20.53
N SER A 249 2.71 -3.61 20.64
CA SER A 249 3.45 -4.72 21.25
C SER A 249 4.77 -4.99 20.53
N ILE A 250 4.77 -4.93 19.20
CA ILE A 250 5.97 -5.13 18.37
C ILE A 250 6.96 -3.97 18.59
N ARG A 251 6.48 -2.72 18.61
CA ARG A 251 7.32 -1.54 18.89
C ARG A 251 7.96 -1.63 20.28
N ASP A 252 7.19 -2.02 21.29
CA ASP A 252 7.67 -2.17 22.67
C ASP A 252 8.70 -3.29 22.79
N LEU A 253 8.48 -4.44 22.14
CA LEU A 253 9.47 -5.52 22.08
C LEU A 253 10.77 -5.05 21.42
N ALA A 254 10.67 -4.40 20.25
CA ALA A 254 11.81 -3.89 19.50
C ALA A 254 12.64 -2.89 20.32
N LYS A 255 11.97 -1.98 21.01
CA LYS A 255 12.57 -1.00 21.92
C LYS A 255 13.33 -1.68 23.06
N LYS A 256 12.64 -2.53 23.83
CA LYS A 256 13.23 -3.22 25.00
C LYS A 256 14.39 -4.11 24.60
N PHE A 257 14.26 -4.82 23.48
CA PHE A 257 15.33 -5.66 22.96
C PHE A 257 16.56 -4.83 22.61
N THR A 258 16.41 -3.76 21.83
CA THR A 258 17.53 -2.91 21.40
C THR A 258 18.22 -2.21 22.57
N GLN A 259 17.45 -1.76 23.58
CA GLN A 259 18.00 -1.12 24.79
C GLN A 259 18.95 -2.02 25.57
N GLY A 260 18.72 -3.34 25.55
CA GLY A 260 19.54 -4.30 26.27
C GLY A 260 20.79 -4.77 25.52
N LEU A 261 21.04 -4.27 24.32
CA LEU A 261 22.13 -4.71 23.45
C LEU A 261 23.29 -3.73 23.36
N GLU A 262 24.45 -4.27 23.04
CA GLU A 262 25.63 -3.53 22.59
C GLU A 262 26.28 -4.26 21.40
N ILE A 263 27.11 -3.55 20.64
CA ILE A 263 27.87 -4.10 19.52
C ILE A 263 29.16 -4.76 20.07
N ASP A 264 29.47 -5.98 19.61
CA ASP A 264 30.69 -6.72 19.94
C ASP A 264 31.89 -6.15 19.14
N ASN A 265 32.38 -5.03 19.63
CA ASN A 265 33.41 -4.14 19.05
C ASN A 265 34.61 -4.81 18.33
N PRO A 266 35.33 -5.81 18.89
CA PRO A 266 36.59 -6.26 18.31
C PRO A 266 36.48 -6.96 16.94
N LYS A 267 35.28 -7.20 16.42
CA LYS A 267 35.08 -8.02 15.22
C LYS A 267 34.30 -7.31 14.10
N ILE A 268 33.96 -6.03 14.29
CA ILE A 268 33.17 -5.29 13.30
C ILE A 268 34.05 -4.68 12.21
N THR A 269 33.65 -4.83 10.95
CA THR A 269 34.38 -4.36 9.77
C THR A 269 33.51 -3.46 8.90
N THR A 270 34.12 -2.79 7.92
CA THR A 270 33.41 -1.95 6.94
C THR A 270 32.40 -2.72 6.08
N GLU A 271 32.53 -4.05 6.01
CA GLU A 271 31.63 -4.92 5.22
C GLU A 271 30.32 -5.25 5.96
N ILE A 272 30.25 -4.95 7.26
CA ILE A 272 29.06 -5.27 8.07
C ILE A 272 27.89 -4.39 7.65
N ILE A 273 26.74 -5.02 7.41
CA ILE A 273 25.47 -4.41 7.04
C ILE A 273 24.71 -4.10 8.33
N SER A 274 24.28 -2.84 8.47
CA SER A 274 23.42 -2.36 9.55
C SER A 274 22.07 -3.08 9.54
N GLY A 275 21.37 -3.06 10.67
CA GLY A 275 20.12 -3.79 10.85
C GLY A 275 19.20 -3.14 11.85
N ASN A 276 18.02 -3.71 11.99
CA ASN A 276 16.99 -3.21 12.88
C ASN A 276 16.06 -4.33 13.31
N VAL A 277 15.38 -4.18 14.45
CA VAL A 277 14.42 -5.19 14.90
C VAL A 277 13.17 -5.17 14.03
N PHE A 278 12.62 -3.97 13.82
CA PHE A 278 11.33 -3.76 13.18
C PHE A 278 11.43 -2.73 12.06
N SER A 279 10.92 -3.02 10.85
CA SER A 279 10.76 -2.03 9.77
C SER A 279 9.28 -1.79 9.47
N ILE A 280 8.93 -0.59 9.01
CA ILE A 280 7.56 -0.21 8.70
C ILE A 280 7.56 0.58 7.38
N ASP A 281 7.03 -0.03 6.32
CA ASP A 281 6.65 0.67 5.08
C ASP A 281 5.34 1.45 5.31
N TYR A 282 5.10 2.49 4.52
CA TYR A 282 3.88 3.33 4.62
C TYR A 282 3.58 3.79 6.05
N PHE A 283 4.63 4.07 6.81
CA PHE A 283 4.55 4.28 8.25
C PHE A 283 3.66 5.47 8.67
N TYR A 284 3.40 6.43 7.77
CA TYR A 284 2.44 7.52 8.00
C TYR A 284 0.98 7.01 7.92
N ASP A 285 0.68 6.04 7.05
CA ASP A 285 -0.63 5.38 7.02
C ASP A 285 -0.80 4.46 8.24
N THR A 286 0.27 3.75 8.64
CA THR A 286 0.29 3.01 9.91
C THR A 286 0.08 3.95 11.10
N PHE A 287 0.68 5.13 11.09
CA PHE A 287 0.48 6.15 12.14
C PHE A 287 -0.99 6.59 12.21
N TYR A 288 -1.64 6.89 11.08
CA TYR A 288 -3.05 7.25 11.09
C TYR A 288 -3.94 6.10 11.54
N LYS A 289 -3.67 4.87 11.09
CA LYS A 289 -4.36 3.68 11.58
C LYS A 289 -4.25 3.52 13.10
N GLU A 290 -3.05 3.69 13.65
CA GLU A 290 -2.82 3.67 15.09
C GLU A 290 -3.59 4.80 15.80
N LEU A 291 -3.58 6.01 15.26
CA LEU A 291 -4.31 7.15 15.83
C LEU A 291 -5.82 6.91 15.81
N ASP A 292 -6.35 6.43 14.69
CA ASP A 292 -7.76 6.10 14.49
C ASP A 292 -8.25 5.02 15.47
N SER A 293 -7.36 4.11 15.89
CA SER A 293 -7.64 3.09 16.90
C SER A 293 -7.71 3.63 18.35
N ARG A 294 -7.10 4.80 18.59
CA ARG A 294 -6.97 5.46 19.91
C ARG A 294 -8.06 6.50 20.17
N ILE A 295 -8.72 6.99 19.13
CA ILE A 295 -9.83 7.95 19.23
C ILE A 295 -11.18 7.25 19.21
N ASP A 296 -12.23 7.95 19.65
CA ASP A 296 -13.59 7.41 19.69
C ASP A 296 -14.07 6.89 18.31
N LYS A 297 -14.99 5.91 18.32
CA LYS A 297 -15.44 5.23 17.09
C LYS A 297 -16.11 6.18 16.09
N ASP A 298 -16.77 7.22 16.57
CA ASP A 298 -17.47 8.24 15.80
C ASP A 298 -16.56 9.38 15.32
N LYS A 299 -15.29 9.40 15.79
CA LYS A 299 -14.29 10.39 15.39
C LYS A 299 -13.39 9.87 14.27
N VAL A 300 -12.99 10.79 13.40
CA VAL A 300 -12.03 10.58 12.31
C VAL A 300 -11.00 11.70 12.30
N ILE A 301 -9.77 11.41 11.88
CA ILE A 301 -8.65 12.37 11.89
C ILE A 301 -8.87 13.52 10.90
N PHE A 302 -9.38 13.19 9.70
CA PHE A 302 -9.75 14.14 8.66
C PHE A 302 -11.21 13.90 8.28
N LYS A 303 -12.09 14.87 8.57
CA LYS A 303 -13.54 14.75 8.33
C LYS A 303 -13.94 15.63 7.15
N LEU A 304 -14.79 15.12 6.27
CA LEU A 304 -15.45 15.95 5.27
C LEU A 304 -16.77 16.49 5.85
N ASN A 305 -16.90 17.80 5.97
CA ASN A 305 -18.11 18.42 6.50
C ASN A 305 -19.20 18.60 5.43
N SER A 306 -20.39 19.04 5.83
CA SER A 306 -21.55 19.22 4.95
C SER A 306 -21.34 20.26 3.84
N LYS A 307 -20.32 21.11 3.95
CA LYS A 307 -19.92 22.09 2.93
C LYS A 307 -18.84 21.54 1.99
N ASN A 308 -18.52 20.25 2.09
CA ASN A 308 -17.42 19.60 1.39
C ASN A 308 -16.04 20.23 1.70
N ASN A 309 -15.85 20.77 2.90
CA ASN A 309 -14.53 21.19 3.39
C ASN A 309 -13.96 20.14 4.34
N VAL A 310 -12.63 20.05 4.42
CA VAL A 310 -11.94 19.14 5.34
C VAL A 310 -11.76 19.80 6.71
N ASP A 311 -12.29 19.15 7.75
CA ASP A 311 -12.01 19.47 9.15
C ASP A 311 -10.80 18.63 9.62
N TYR A 312 -9.75 19.30 10.11
CA TYR A 312 -8.50 18.68 10.54
C TYR A 312 -8.51 18.41 12.06
N ASN A 313 -9.26 17.40 12.48
CA ASN A 313 -9.51 17.09 13.90
C ASN A 313 -8.25 16.87 14.74
N LEU A 314 -7.15 16.43 14.13
CA LEU A 314 -5.83 16.33 14.78
C LEU A 314 -5.34 17.62 15.45
N VAL A 315 -5.87 18.79 15.08
CA VAL A 315 -5.53 20.09 15.67
C VAL A 315 -6.72 20.95 16.05
N THR A 316 -7.95 20.50 15.74
CA THR A 316 -9.19 21.23 16.04
C THR A 316 -10.06 20.54 17.09
N ASP A 317 -9.90 19.23 17.31
CA ASP A 317 -10.54 18.49 18.39
C ASP A 317 -9.51 18.20 19.49
N SER A 318 -9.75 18.68 20.72
CA SER A 318 -8.78 18.58 21.82
C SER A 318 -8.46 17.14 22.22
N SER A 319 -9.39 16.21 22.08
CA SER A 319 -9.18 14.78 22.40
C SER A 319 -8.36 14.09 21.32
N VAL A 320 -8.59 14.42 20.04
CA VAL A 320 -7.81 13.88 18.92
C VAL A 320 -6.41 14.50 18.91
N GLU A 321 -6.27 15.80 19.19
CA GLU A 321 -4.96 16.46 19.34
C GLU A 321 -4.14 15.81 20.46
N LYS A 322 -4.76 15.50 21.60
CA LYS A 322 -4.09 14.81 22.71
C LYS A 322 -3.58 13.44 22.30
N GLU A 323 -4.40 12.61 21.65
CA GLU A 323 -3.96 11.28 21.19
C GLU A 323 -2.93 11.37 20.06
N THR A 324 -2.98 12.41 19.23
CA THR A 324 -1.96 12.69 18.21
C THR A 324 -0.61 12.95 18.88
N LYS A 325 -0.56 13.80 19.92
CA LYS A 325 0.66 14.07 20.68
C LYS A 325 1.20 12.80 21.36
N ASN A 326 0.33 12.06 22.05
CA ASN A 326 0.70 10.81 22.73
C ASN A 326 1.30 9.79 21.74
N LEU A 327 0.65 9.59 20.59
CA LEU A 327 1.14 8.66 19.58
C LEU A 327 2.46 9.12 18.95
N TRP A 328 2.61 10.42 18.71
CA TRP A 328 3.86 10.98 18.22
C TRP A 328 5.02 10.74 19.18
N ASP A 329 4.80 10.98 20.48
CA ASP A 329 5.80 10.72 21.51
C ASP A 329 6.14 9.22 21.58
N ASP A 330 5.15 8.33 21.46
CA ASP A 330 5.37 6.88 21.36
C ASP A 330 6.27 6.53 20.15
N TYR A 331 6.03 7.13 18.98
CA TYR A 331 6.83 6.86 17.77
C TYR A 331 8.27 7.38 17.93
N THR A 332 8.44 8.63 18.34
CA THR A 332 9.77 9.27 18.42
C THR A 332 10.65 8.74 19.55
N ILE A 333 10.09 8.19 20.62
CA ILE A 333 10.87 7.49 21.67
C ILE A 333 11.56 6.24 21.12
N ASN A 334 10.91 5.53 20.20
CA ASN A 334 11.45 4.31 19.61
C ASN A 334 12.62 4.63 18.66
N VAL A 335 12.51 5.69 17.88
CA VAL A 335 13.60 6.17 16.99
C VAL A 335 14.91 6.39 17.74
N LYS A 336 14.84 6.87 18.99
CA LYS A 336 16.02 7.13 19.82
C LYS A 336 16.76 5.86 20.24
N GLN A 337 16.17 4.68 20.11
CA GLN A 337 16.80 3.42 20.51
C GLN A 337 17.65 2.86 19.36
N ARG A 338 18.90 3.29 19.32
CA ARG A 338 19.90 2.81 18.37
C ARG A 338 21.26 2.66 19.06
N ILE A 339 22.00 1.62 18.66
CA ILE A 339 23.40 1.42 19.02
C ILE A 339 24.23 1.57 17.75
N GLU A 340 25.35 2.26 17.88
CA GLU A 340 26.20 2.64 16.76
C GLU A 340 27.65 2.34 17.06
N GLN A 341 28.40 1.98 16.03
CA GLN A 341 29.84 1.92 16.10
C GLN A 341 30.45 2.38 14.79
N GLU A 342 31.46 3.24 14.89
CA GLU A 342 32.29 3.62 13.74
C GLU A 342 33.35 2.53 13.50
N THR A 343 33.50 2.11 12.25
CA THR A 343 34.54 1.20 11.79
C THR A 343 35.36 1.89 10.71
N LYS A 344 36.68 1.63 10.71
CA LYS A 344 37.62 2.23 9.77
C LYS A 344 38.46 1.15 9.09
N LYS A 345 38.63 1.27 7.77
CA LYS A 345 39.55 0.47 6.97
C LYS A 345 40.30 1.41 6.02
N GLY A 346 41.54 1.73 6.35
CA GLY A 346 42.29 2.77 5.64
C GLY A 346 41.59 4.13 5.74
N ALA A 347 41.33 4.77 4.60
CA ALA A 347 40.62 6.05 4.52
C ALA A 347 39.08 5.92 4.58
N VAL A 348 38.54 4.70 4.52
CA VAL A 348 37.10 4.47 4.54
C VAL A 348 36.62 4.37 5.99
N SER A 349 35.78 5.32 6.42
CA SER A 349 34.99 5.21 7.64
C SER A 349 33.56 4.84 7.29
N LYS A 350 32.97 3.92 8.07
CA LYS A 350 31.56 3.53 7.96
C LYS A 350 30.96 3.45 9.35
N LYS A 351 29.70 3.84 9.47
CA LYS A 351 28.90 3.64 10.67
C LYS A 351 28.10 2.36 10.55
N VAL A 352 28.27 1.43 11.50
CA VAL A 352 27.37 0.27 11.64
C VAL A 352 26.34 0.60 12.71
N VAL A 353 25.06 0.41 12.36
CA VAL A 353 23.93 0.77 13.20
C VAL A 353 23.06 -0.45 13.44
N PHE A 354 22.60 -0.60 14.69
CA PHE A 354 21.51 -1.49 15.03
C PHE A 354 20.43 -0.70 15.77
N GLN A 355 19.22 -0.62 15.21
CA GLN A 355 18.14 0.23 15.73
C GLN A 355 16.86 -0.54 16.01
N SER A 356 16.01 -0.05 16.91
CA SER A 356 14.75 -0.74 17.20
C SER A 356 13.80 -0.69 16.02
N ILE A 357 13.65 0.48 15.40
CA ILE A 357 12.71 0.72 14.30
C ILE A 357 13.41 1.41 13.14
N LYS A 358 13.07 1.02 11.92
CA LYS A 358 13.39 1.72 10.68
C LYS A 358 12.10 2.09 9.93
N TYR A 359 11.94 3.35 9.56
CA TYR A 359 10.83 3.80 8.71
C TYR A 359 11.32 3.87 7.27
N THR A 360 10.73 3.06 6.40
CA THR A 360 11.18 2.85 5.01
C THR A 360 10.31 3.63 4.02
N ASP A 361 10.88 4.11 2.92
CA ASP A 361 10.25 5.08 2.02
C ASP A 361 10.06 4.64 0.56
N ARG A 362 10.23 3.35 0.25
CA ARG A 362 10.10 2.73 -1.09
C ARG A 362 11.14 3.18 -2.11
N ASP A 363 11.53 4.44 -2.09
CA ASP A 363 12.48 5.04 -3.04
C ASP A 363 13.91 4.58 -2.74
N ASN A 364 14.26 4.38 -1.46
CA ASN A 364 15.61 3.99 -1.04
C ASN A 364 15.65 2.63 -0.34
N ASP A 365 14.55 2.24 0.30
CA ASP A 365 14.43 1.03 1.09
C ASP A 365 12.98 0.51 1.12
N TRP A 366 12.83 -0.80 1.30
CA TRP A 366 11.54 -1.50 1.26
C TRP A 366 11.54 -2.64 2.26
N GLY A 367 10.52 -2.72 3.12
CA GLY A 367 10.44 -3.64 4.24
C GLY A 367 10.63 -5.10 3.85
N ALA A 368 10.06 -5.52 2.71
CA ALA A 368 10.31 -6.86 2.17
C ALA A 368 11.80 -7.11 1.85
N HIS A 369 12.53 -6.13 1.33
CA HIS A 369 13.97 -6.29 1.05
C HIS A 369 14.78 -6.38 2.35
N GLU A 370 14.39 -5.63 3.37
CA GLU A 370 15.03 -5.69 4.70
C GLU A 370 14.89 -7.08 5.34
N ILE A 371 13.73 -7.72 5.17
CA ILE A 371 13.48 -9.12 5.60
C ILE A 371 14.37 -10.08 4.80
N ARG A 372 14.40 -9.92 3.46
CA ARG A 372 15.19 -10.78 2.56
C ARG A 372 16.68 -10.74 2.88
N ARG A 373 17.22 -9.55 3.13
CA ARG A 373 18.65 -9.29 3.30
C ARG A 373 19.15 -9.52 4.73
N PHE A 374 18.35 -10.09 5.62
CA PHE A 374 18.66 -10.27 7.04
C PHE A 374 19.05 -8.94 7.74
N GLN A 375 18.34 -7.85 7.40
CA GLN A 375 18.49 -6.55 8.04
C GLN A 375 17.41 -6.35 9.12
N SER A 376 16.15 -6.72 8.82
CA SER A 376 15.00 -6.64 9.74
C SER A 376 14.53 -8.01 10.21
N ALA A 377 14.25 -8.17 11.51
CA ALA A 377 13.61 -9.40 12.02
C ALA A 377 12.10 -9.41 11.76
N ILE A 378 11.47 -8.24 11.84
CA ILE A 378 10.02 -8.03 11.68
C ILE A 378 9.81 -6.87 10.71
N SER A 379 8.79 -6.95 9.87
CA SER A 379 8.41 -5.85 8.99
C SER A 379 6.90 -5.73 8.83
N LEU A 380 6.36 -4.51 8.83
CA LEU A 380 5.07 -4.20 8.21
C LEU A 380 5.33 -3.73 6.79
N THR A 381 4.88 -4.50 5.81
CA THR A 381 5.07 -4.23 4.37
C THR A 381 3.81 -4.65 3.63
N PRO A 382 3.52 -4.06 2.47
CA PRO A 382 2.39 -4.51 1.68
C PRO A 382 2.50 -5.97 1.25
N SER A 383 1.37 -6.68 1.16
CA SER A 383 1.32 -8.11 0.77
C SER A 383 2.01 -8.37 -0.57
N VAL A 384 1.94 -7.43 -1.50
CA VAL A 384 2.55 -7.51 -2.85
C VAL A 384 4.09 -7.54 -2.82
N GLY A 385 4.70 -7.32 -1.64
CA GLY A 385 6.11 -7.58 -1.38
C GLY A 385 6.48 -9.06 -1.21
N SER A 386 5.53 -10.00 -1.23
CA SER A 386 5.75 -11.43 -1.00
C SER A 386 6.76 -12.08 -1.96
N SER A 387 6.87 -11.59 -3.20
CA SER A 387 7.85 -12.06 -4.20
C SER A 387 9.24 -11.49 -3.99
N GLN A 388 9.39 -10.53 -3.08
CA GLN A 388 10.60 -9.75 -2.85
C GLN A 388 11.18 -9.92 -1.44
N ASN A 389 10.44 -10.56 -0.52
CA ASN A 389 10.86 -10.84 0.86
C ASN A 389 11.76 -12.07 1.01
N LYS A 390 11.97 -12.81 -0.09
CA LYS A 390 12.85 -13.98 -0.21
C LYS A 390 13.43 -14.03 -1.62
N ILE A 391 14.44 -14.86 -1.82
CA ILE A 391 15.06 -15.02 -3.13
C ILE A 391 14.07 -15.60 -4.15
N THR A 392 13.87 -14.89 -5.26
CA THR A 392 13.11 -15.28 -6.45
C THR A 392 13.85 -14.77 -7.67
N ASN A 393 13.59 -15.27 -8.88
CA ASN A 393 14.22 -14.78 -10.11
C ASN A 393 13.87 -13.33 -10.47
N TRP A 394 12.92 -12.69 -9.77
CA TRP A 394 12.68 -11.25 -9.88
C TRP A 394 13.75 -10.45 -9.12
N VAL A 395 14.18 -10.92 -7.95
CA VAL A 395 15.12 -10.19 -7.09
C VAL A 395 16.52 -10.82 -7.03
N ALA A 396 16.70 -12.00 -7.62
CA ALA A 396 17.95 -12.74 -7.56
C ALA A 396 19.01 -12.10 -8.45
N ASN A 397 20.13 -11.73 -7.84
CA ASN A 397 21.42 -11.70 -8.51
C ASN A 397 22.07 -13.09 -8.30
N PRO A 398 22.60 -13.78 -9.33
CA PRO A 398 23.15 -15.13 -9.20
C PRO A 398 24.26 -15.30 -8.13
N ASP A 399 24.89 -14.20 -7.72
CA ASP A 399 25.96 -14.18 -6.73
C ASP A 399 25.48 -13.96 -5.26
N ASP A 400 24.22 -13.60 -5.03
CA ASP A 400 23.66 -13.25 -3.70
C ASP A 400 23.17 -14.47 -2.89
N ARG A 401 24.06 -15.46 -2.67
CA ARG A 401 23.79 -16.67 -1.86
C ARG A 401 23.49 -16.42 -0.36
N LYS A 402 23.31 -15.16 0.05
CA LYS A 402 23.12 -14.72 1.43
C LYS A 402 21.69 -14.26 1.74
N ASP A 403 20.81 -14.22 0.74
CA ASP A 403 19.41 -13.82 0.93
C ASP A 403 18.54 -14.94 1.55
N ALA A 404 17.47 -14.52 2.22
CA ALA A 404 16.50 -15.39 2.85
C ALA A 404 15.76 -16.23 1.79
N LYS A 405 15.48 -17.48 2.13
CA LYS A 405 14.72 -18.43 1.29
C LYS A 405 13.32 -18.65 1.86
N SER A 406 12.50 -19.44 1.17
CA SER A 406 11.10 -19.66 1.56
C SER A 406 10.91 -20.16 2.98
N GLY A 407 11.83 -20.99 3.49
CA GLY A 407 11.73 -21.54 4.84
C GLY A 407 12.09 -20.51 5.93
N ASP A 408 12.78 -19.43 5.58
CA ASP A 408 13.23 -18.41 6.53
C ASP A 408 12.19 -17.32 6.77
N VAL A 409 11.16 -17.22 5.92
CA VAL A 409 10.27 -16.07 5.86
C VAL A 409 8.82 -16.51 6.03
N ALA A 410 8.08 -15.77 6.84
CA ALA A 410 6.62 -15.87 6.87
C ALA A 410 5.98 -14.51 6.75
N MET A 411 4.88 -14.47 6.03
CA MET A 411 4.03 -13.31 5.86
C MET A 411 2.64 -13.64 6.39
N LYS A 412 2.13 -12.82 7.30
CA LYS A 412 0.80 -12.92 7.88
C LYS A 412 -0.10 -11.79 7.34
N PRO A 413 -1.43 -11.94 7.41
CA PRO A 413 -2.36 -10.89 7.00
C PRO A 413 -2.13 -9.57 7.76
N GLN A 414 -2.81 -8.53 7.29
CA GLN A 414 -2.82 -7.20 7.88
C GLN A 414 -3.02 -7.22 9.41
N LEU A 415 -2.22 -6.40 10.10
CA LEU A 415 -2.30 -6.25 11.55
C LEU A 415 -3.43 -5.29 11.93
N LEU A 416 -4.60 -5.84 12.31
CA LEU A 416 -5.79 -5.03 12.57
C LEU A 416 -5.75 -4.25 13.89
N LEU A 417 -5.00 -4.73 14.89
CA LEU A 417 -4.87 -4.09 16.17
C LEU A 417 -3.60 -3.23 16.21
N SER A 418 -3.78 -1.97 16.58
CA SER A 418 -2.66 -1.07 16.84
C SER A 418 -2.20 -1.15 18.30
N LYS A 419 -3.14 -1.33 19.23
CA LYS A 419 -2.92 -1.41 20.67
C LYS A 419 -3.75 -2.54 21.27
N SER A 420 -3.21 -3.23 22.27
CA SER A 420 -3.95 -4.26 23.01
C SER A 420 -5.24 -3.68 23.58
N LYS A 421 -6.37 -4.38 23.37
CA LYS A 421 -7.73 -3.93 23.71
C LYS A 421 -8.20 -2.66 22.98
N GLY A 422 -7.46 -2.20 21.97
CA GLY A 422 -7.86 -1.10 21.09
C GLY A 422 -8.87 -1.53 20.02
N GLN A 423 -9.31 -0.58 19.21
CA GLN A 423 -10.19 -0.86 18.08
C GLN A 423 -9.42 -1.65 17.00
N LYS A 424 -10.12 -2.58 16.34
CA LYS A 424 -9.61 -3.29 15.17
C LYS A 424 -9.90 -2.47 13.92
N ILE A 425 -8.86 -1.95 13.28
CA ILE A 425 -8.98 -1.11 12.10
C ILE A 425 -8.51 -1.90 10.88
N PHE A 426 -9.40 -2.03 9.89
CA PHE A 426 -9.05 -2.45 8.54
C PHE A 426 -8.68 -1.22 7.71
N SER A 427 -7.52 -1.28 7.09
CA SER A 427 -7.03 -0.30 6.12
C SER A 427 -7.01 -0.97 4.76
N GLU A 428 -7.84 -0.46 3.85
CA GLU A 428 -7.85 -0.88 2.46
C GLU A 428 -6.57 -0.38 1.77
N GLY A 429 -5.80 -1.32 1.20
CA GLY A 429 -4.65 -1.01 0.36
C GLY A 429 -4.91 -1.16 -1.12
N GLY A 430 -3.92 -0.73 -1.90
CA GLY A 430 -4.02 -0.67 -3.35
C GLY A 430 -4.78 0.56 -3.83
N SER A 431 -5.40 0.45 -4.99
CA SER A 431 -5.96 1.58 -5.73
C SER A 431 -7.46 1.39 -6.01
N SER A 432 -8.10 2.47 -6.45
CA SER A 432 -9.45 2.47 -6.99
C SER A 432 -9.42 2.86 -8.47
N ILE A 433 -10.46 2.48 -9.20
CA ILE A 433 -10.70 2.97 -10.57
C ILE A 433 -11.62 4.20 -10.49
N LEU A 434 -11.16 5.30 -11.07
CA LEU A 434 -11.95 6.51 -11.28
C LEU A 434 -12.23 6.68 -12.78
N PRO A 435 -13.43 6.32 -13.25
CA PRO A 435 -13.80 6.54 -14.64
C PRO A 435 -14.21 8.00 -14.84
N ILE A 436 -13.70 8.60 -15.91
CA ILE A 436 -13.81 10.03 -16.20
C ILE A 436 -14.75 10.24 -17.38
N ASP A 437 -15.70 11.16 -17.23
CA ASP A 437 -16.51 11.66 -18.34
C ASP A 437 -15.66 12.55 -19.25
N SER A 438 -15.27 11.98 -20.40
CA SER A 438 -14.46 12.64 -21.42
C SER A 438 -15.25 13.59 -22.33
N LYS A 439 -16.55 13.78 -22.06
CA LYS A 439 -17.53 14.49 -22.90
C LYS A 439 -17.64 13.93 -24.32
N ASN A 440 -17.16 12.71 -24.54
CA ASN A 440 -17.26 11.97 -25.79
C ASN A 440 -18.04 10.68 -25.55
N SER A 441 -19.24 10.57 -26.11
CA SER A 441 -20.16 9.44 -25.88
C SER A 441 -19.57 8.10 -26.30
N ARG A 442 -18.86 8.04 -27.44
CA ARG A 442 -18.21 6.82 -27.92
C ARG A 442 -17.13 6.35 -26.94
N LEU A 443 -16.26 7.25 -26.48
CA LEU A 443 -15.21 6.91 -25.53
C LEU A 443 -15.80 6.49 -24.17
N ASN A 444 -16.85 7.18 -23.71
CA ASN A 444 -17.53 6.85 -22.46
C ASN A 444 -18.18 5.45 -22.53
N GLN A 445 -18.89 5.12 -23.61
CA GLN A 445 -19.47 3.79 -23.80
C GLN A 445 -18.41 2.70 -23.94
N GLY A 446 -17.33 2.96 -24.68
CA GLY A 446 -16.20 2.05 -24.76
C GLY A 446 -15.53 1.83 -23.38
N THR A 447 -15.45 2.88 -22.56
CA THR A 447 -14.90 2.81 -21.19
C THR A 447 -15.77 1.91 -20.31
N ILE A 448 -17.09 2.07 -20.35
CA ILE A 448 -18.04 1.19 -19.64
C ILE A 448 -17.84 -0.25 -20.10
N LYS A 449 -17.86 -0.51 -21.42
CA LYS A 449 -17.67 -1.85 -21.98
C LYS A 449 -16.38 -2.52 -21.52
N PHE A 450 -15.27 -1.79 -21.50
CA PHE A 450 -13.99 -2.30 -21.01
C PHE A 450 -14.05 -2.65 -19.52
N LEU A 451 -14.63 -1.77 -18.69
CA LEU A 451 -14.76 -2.01 -17.25
C LEU A 451 -15.69 -3.19 -16.94
N GLU A 452 -16.83 -3.30 -17.62
CA GLU A 452 -17.73 -4.44 -17.48
C GLU A 452 -17.03 -5.77 -17.79
N TRP A 453 -16.26 -5.81 -18.88
CA TRP A 453 -15.44 -6.96 -19.21
C TRP A 453 -14.36 -7.21 -18.14
N LEU A 454 -13.64 -6.18 -17.69
CA LEU A 454 -12.56 -6.32 -16.70
C LEU A 454 -13.06 -6.98 -15.41
N TYR A 455 -14.24 -6.59 -14.91
CA TYR A 455 -14.78 -7.08 -13.65
C TYR A 455 -15.59 -8.38 -13.76
N THR A 456 -16.33 -8.58 -14.85
CA THR A 456 -17.29 -9.70 -14.97
C THR A 456 -16.87 -10.75 -15.99
N GLY A 457 -15.97 -10.38 -16.90
CA GLY A 457 -15.54 -11.20 -18.02
C GLY A 457 -14.51 -12.27 -17.65
N LYS A 458 -14.14 -12.98 -18.72
CA LYS A 458 -13.12 -14.02 -18.72
C LYS A 458 -12.09 -13.73 -19.82
N ASN A 459 -10.96 -14.42 -19.72
CA ASN A 459 -9.91 -14.43 -20.73
C ASN A 459 -9.39 -15.86 -20.96
N LYS A 460 -8.55 -16.02 -21.99
CA LYS A 460 -7.87 -17.29 -22.32
C LYS A 460 -6.36 -17.07 -22.49
N LEU A 461 -5.75 -16.32 -21.56
CA LEU A 461 -4.32 -15.99 -21.64
C LEU A 461 -3.40 -17.19 -21.46
N ASP A 462 -3.83 -18.22 -20.71
CA ASP A 462 -3.08 -19.46 -20.50
C ASP A 462 -3.26 -20.48 -21.66
N GLN A 463 -3.94 -20.08 -22.74
CA GLN A 463 -4.22 -20.84 -23.99
C GLN A 463 -4.97 -22.19 -23.82
N GLN A 464 -5.03 -22.75 -22.62
CA GLN A 464 -5.62 -24.05 -22.34
C GLN A 464 -7.04 -23.91 -21.77
N ASN A 465 -7.29 -22.93 -20.91
CA ASN A 465 -8.57 -22.78 -20.20
C ASN A 465 -9.04 -21.33 -20.16
N GLU A 466 -10.37 -21.14 -20.17
CA GLU A 466 -10.95 -19.86 -19.79
C GLU A 466 -10.73 -19.60 -18.30
N GLU A 467 -10.41 -18.36 -17.94
CA GLU A 467 -10.20 -17.92 -16.58
C GLU A 467 -10.90 -16.59 -16.33
N GLU A 468 -11.47 -16.41 -15.14
CA GLU A 468 -12.04 -15.12 -14.73
C GLU A 468 -10.92 -14.08 -14.57
N ASN A 469 -11.16 -12.85 -15.04
CA ASN A 469 -10.14 -11.80 -15.04
C ASN A 469 -9.54 -11.50 -13.65
N TRP A 470 -10.34 -11.62 -12.59
CA TRP A 470 -9.86 -11.44 -11.21
C TRP A 470 -8.81 -12.48 -10.79
N ILE A 471 -8.89 -13.73 -11.30
CA ILE A 471 -7.91 -14.78 -11.00
C ILE A 471 -6.60 -14.47 -11.72
N THR A 472 -6.70 -14.04 -12.99
CA THR A 472 -5.53 -13.62 -13.77
C THR A 472 -4.85 -12.42 -13.12
N LEU A 473 -5.62 -11.43 -12.66
CA LEU A 473 -5.08 -10.31 -11.90
C LEU A 473 -4.35 -10.82 -10.64
N ALA A 474 -5.01 -11.64 -9.82
CA ALA A 474 -4.43 -12.17 -8.58
C ALA A 474 -3.11 -12.93 -8.80
N LYS A 475 -3.08 -13.85 -9.76
CA LYS A 475 -1.90 -14.70 -9.98
C LYS A 475 -0.73 -13.95 -10.63
N ASN A 476 -1.00 -12.89 -11.40
CA ASN A 476 0.03 -12.13 -12.11
C ASN A 476 0.48 -10.86 -11.37
N SER A 477 -0.31 -10.37 -10.40
CA SER A 477 -0.02 -9.10 -9.72
C SER A 477 -0.03 -9.17 -8.19
N GLY A 478 -0.64 -10.20 -7.61
CA GLY A 478 -0.81 -10.33 -6.16
C GLY A 478 -1.92 -9.47 -5.55
N TYR A 479 -2.63 -8.69 -6.36
CA TYR A 479 -3.80 -7.90 -5.96
C TYR A 479 -5.11 -8.67 -6.14
N ILE A 480 -6.13 -8.35 -5.35
CA ILE A 480 -7.45 -8.97 -5.44
C ILE A 480 -8.54 -7.97 -5.81
N MET A 481 -9.44 -8.35 -6.74
CA MET A 481 -10.67 -7.60 -6.95
C MET A 481 -11.71 -8.00 -5.89
N PRO A 482 -12.21 -7.08 -5.04
CA PRO A 482 -13.06 -7.40 -3.90
C PRO A 482 -14.55 -7.62 -4.31
N LEU A 483 -14.75 -8.44 -5.34
CA LEU A 483 -16.06 -8.80 -5.88
C LEU A 483 -16.87 -9.61 -4.86
N ALA A 484 -18.19 -9.40 -4.82
CA ALA A 484 -19.10 -10.15 -3.95
C ALA A 484 -18.93 -11.66 -4.15
N LYS A 485 -18.86 -12.13 -5.41
CA LYS A 485 -18.66 -13.56 -5.74
C LYS A 485 -17.30 -14.13 -5.29
N VAL A 486 -16.30 -13.29 -5.07
CA VAL A 486 -14.94 -13.68 -4.67
C VAL A 486 -14.86 -13.77 -3.14
N VAL A 487 -15.46 -12.80 -2.45
CA VAL A 487 -15.43 -12.69 -0.99
C VAL A 487 -16.50 -13.58 -0.33
N ASN A 488 -17.72 -13.64 -0.86
CA ASN A 488 -18.81 -14.39 -0.25
C ASN A 488 -18.51 -15.90 -0.18
N ASP A 489 -18.91 -16.51 0.94
CA ASP A 489 -18.77 -17.94 1.23
C ASP A 489 -17.33 -18.50 1.09
N LYS A 490 -16.30 -17.63 1.14
CA LYS A 490 -14.88 -18.01 0.94
C LYS A 490 -14.60 -18.67 -0.41
N LYS A 491 -15.47 -18.52 -1.42
CA LYS A 491 -15.32 -19.19 -2.73
C LYS A 491 -14.04 -18.78 -3.45
N GLY A 492 -13.74 -17.48 -3.49
CA GLY A 492 -12.50 -16.98 -4.07
C GLY A 492 -11.27 -17.46 -3.31
N LEU A 493 -11.33 -17.46 -1.98
CA LEU A 493 -10.23 -17.91 -1.13
C LEU A 493 -9.90 -19.38 -1.38
N ASN A 494 -10.91 -20.26 -1.37
CA ASN A 494 -10.72 -21.68 -1.61
C ASN A 494 -10.10 -21.94 -3.01
N LYS A 495 -10.56 -21.23 -4.05
CA LYS A 495 -10.00 -21.32 -5.40
C LYS A 495 -8.51 -20.92 -5.43
N LEU A 496 -8.14 -19.83 -4.75
CA LEU A 496 -6.75 -19.38 -4.71
C LEU A 496 -5.87 -20.33 -3.89
N GLU A 497 -6.35 -20.81 -2.74
CA GLU A 497 -5.62 -21.77 -1.90
C GLU A 497 -5.41 -23.12 -2.58
N GLU A 498 -6.37 -23.60 -3.37
CA GLU A 498 -6.22 -24.81 -4.18
C GLU A 498 -5.12 -24.63 -5.23
N ARG A 499 -5.15 -23.52 -5.99
CA ARG A 499 -4.11 -23.19 -6.98
C ARG A 499 -2.73 -23.06 -6.33
N TYR A 500 -2.66 -22.38 -5.20
CA TYR A 500 -1.43 -22.24 -4.41
C TYR A 500 -0.88 -23.60 -4.02
N LYS A 501 -1.70 -24.48 -3.44
CA LYS A 501 -1.28 -25.83 -3.02
C LYS A 501 -0.80 -26.69 -4.20
N ASN A 502 -1.53 -26.67 -5.31
CA ASN A 502 -1.15 -27.42 -6.52
C ASN A 502 0.20 -26.94 -7.06
N LEU A 503 0.39 -25.62 -7.13
CA LEU A 503 1.64 -25.02 -7.60
C LEU A 503 2.80 -25.26 -6.63
N GLN A 504 2.56 -25.14 -5.33
CA GLN A 504 3.52 -25.44 -4.28
C GLN A 504 4.02 -26.89 -4.39
N ASN A 505 3.12 -27.85 -4.58
CA ASN A 505 3.46 -29.26 -4.73
C ASN A 505 4.33 -29.49 -5.98
N LYS A 506 3.97 -28.86 -7.11
CA LYS A 506 4.77 -28.90 -8.35
C LYS A 506 6.18 -28.33 -8.14
N LEU A 507 6.29 -27.18 -7.48
CA LEU A 507 7.55 -26.49 -7.25
C LEU A 507 8.44 -27.20 -6.21
N ASN A 508 7.85 -27.87 -5.22
CA ASN A 508 8.60 -28.65 -4.23
C ASN A 508 9.34 -29.85 -4.86
N ALA A 509 8.85 -30.36 -6.00
CA ALA A 509 9.54 -31.40 -6.76
C ALA A 509 10.74 -30.87 -7.57
N GLN A 510 10.90 -29.54 -7.72
CA GLN A 510 12.00 -28.96 -8.48
C GLN A 510 13.29 -28.90 -7.64
N THR A 511 14.44 -29.06 -8.32
CA THR A 511 15.76 -28.93 -7.70
C THR A 511 15.96 -27.52 -7.15
N ASP A 512 15.68 -26.50 -7.98
CA ASP A 512 15.80 -25.09 -7.64
C ASP A 512 14.59 -24.29 -8.17
N LYS A 513 13.61 -24.09 -7.30
CA LYS A 513 12.39 -23.32 -7.61
C LYS A 513 12.65 -21.82 -7.76
N THR A 514 13.77 -21.29 -7.26
CA THR A 514 14.04 -19.85 -7.22
C THR A 514 14.18 -19.24 -8.61
N LYS A 515 14.51 -20.05 -9.62
CA LYS A 515 14.67 -19.65 -11.02
C LYS A 515 13.36 -19.69 -11.84
N SER A 516 12.26 -20.15 -11.25
CA SER A 516 11.00 -20.39 -11.96
C SER A 516 10.05 -19.19 -11.90
N ASN A 517 9.48 -18.80 -13.05
CA ASN A 517 8.38 -17.82 -13.08
C ASN A 517 7.14 -18.32 -12.31
N GLU A 518 6.91 -19.64 -12.27
CA GLU A 518 5.84 -20.23 -11.47
C GLU A 518 6.06 -19.98 -9.97
N TYR A 519 7.30 -19.85 -9.52
CA TYR A 519 7.58 -19.49 -8.14
C TYR A 519 7.25 -18.01 -7.86
N ILE A 520 7.41 -17.10 -8.81
CA ILE A 520 6.85 -15.74 -8.69
C ILE A 520 5.32 -15.82 -8.55
N THR A 521 4.65 -16.57 -9.44
CA THR A 521 3.18 -16.76 -9.37
C THR A 521 2.73 -17.31 -8.02
N LEU A 522 3.45 -18.29 -7.46
CA LEU A 522 3.17 -18.82 -6.13
C LEU A 522 3.17 -17.73 -5.05
N ASN A 523 4.18 -16.85 -5.07
CA ASN A 523 4.29 -15.75 -4.12
C ASN A 523 3.22 -14.67 -4.34
N LEU A 524 2.85 -14.38 -5.59
CA LEU A 524 1.75 -13.46 -5.88
C LEU A 524 0.40 -14.03 -5.42
N LEU A 525 0.19 -15.34 -5.57
CA LEU A 525 -0.97 -16.02 -5.00
C LEU A 525 -0.98 -15.92 -3.46
N GLU A 526 0.18 -16.06 -2.79
CA GLU A 526 0.30 -15.82 -1.35
C GLU A 526 -0.19 -14.42 -0.97
N SER A 527 0.26 -13.37 -1.69
CA SER A 527 -0.20 -11.98 -1.49
C SER A 527 -1.72 -11.84 -1.62
N ALA A 528 -2.29 -12.40 -2.70
CA ALA A 528 -3.73 -12.31 -2.95
C ALA A 528 -4.55 -13.06 -1.90
N ILE A 529 -4.05 -14.21 -1.43
CA ILE A 529 -4.67 -15.01 -0.36
C ILE A 529 -4.68 -14.22 0.96
N LEU A 530 -3.56 -13.58 1.32
CA LEU A 530 -3.46 -12.79 2.55
C LEU A 530 -4.44 -11.61 2.52
N SER A 531 -4.45 -10.85 1.42
CA SER A 531 -5.36 -9.71 1.25
C SER A 531 -6.83 -10.14 1.30
N LEU A 532 -7.17 -11.27 0.66
CA LEU A 532 -8.53 -11.81 0.70
C LEU A 532 -8.93 -12.31 2.11
N LYS A 533 -7.99 -12.85 2.89
CA LYS A 533 -8.22 -13.19 4.31
C LYS A 533 -8.56 -11.95 5.14
N SER A 534 -7.84 -10.85 4.95
CA SER A 534 -8.11 -9.58 5.63
C SER A 534 -9.47 -9.00 5.24
N ILE A 535 -9.83 -9.01 3.96
CA ILE A 535 -11.15 -8.58 3.48
C ILE A 535 -12.25 -9.46 4.08
N LEU A 536 -12.06 -10.79 4.10
CA LEU A 536 -13.01 -11.72 4.69
C LEU A 536 -13.23 -11.48 6.19
N ASP A 537 -12.17 -11.26 6.96
CA ASP A 537 -12.28 -10.93 8.38
C ASP A 537 -13.01 -9.59 8.54
N PHE A 538 -12.65 -8.57 7.75
CA PHE A 538 -13.37 -7.30 7.76
C PHE A 538 -14.85 -7.47 7.47
N GLU A 539 -15.25 -8.22 6.43
CA GLU A 539 -16.65 -8.42 6.07
C GLU A 539 -17.44 -9.20 7.13
N THR A 540 -16.83 -10.22 7.74
CA THR A 540 -17.53 -11.17 8.62
C THR A 540 -17.47 -10.80 10.10
N ASN A 541 -16.47 -10.04 10.54
CA ASN A 541 -16.29 -9.66 11.92
C ASN A 541 -16.89 -8.27 12.21
N GLY A 542 -17.86 -8.21 13.13
CA GLY A 542 -18.54 -6.97 13.52
C GLY A 542 -17.65 -5.99 14.31
N GLU A 543 -16.54 -6.45 14.88
CA GLU A 543 -15.62 -5.61 15.67
C GLU A 543 -14.66 -4.79 14.80
N ILE A 544 -14.47 -5.20 13.55
CA ILE A 544 -13.53 -4.55 12.63
C ILE A 544 -14.24 -3.44 11.88
N ILE A 545 -13.66 -2.24 11.95
CA ILE A 545 -14.12 -1.03 11.26
C ILE A 545 -13.05 -0.53 10.29
N ALA A 546 -13.43 0.33 9.36
CA ALA A 546 -12.49 1.06 8.51
C ALA A 546 -12.79 2.57 8.62
N LYS A 547 -11.73 3.38 8.60
CA LYS A 547 -11.81 4.84 8.72
C LYS A 547 -11.07 5.50 7.55
N PRO A 548 -11.63 5.49 6.33
CA PRO A 548 -10.97 6.08 5.18
C PRO A 548 -10.84 7.60 5.35
N THR A 549 -9.65 8.13 5.07
CA THR A 549 -9.33 9.55 5.27
C THR A 549 -9.40 10.34 3.97
N VAL A 550 -9.98 11.55 4.04
CA VAL A 550 -9.99 12.48 2.91
C VAL A 550 -8.59 13.03 2.66
N GLN A 551 -8.22 13.17 1.38
CA GLN A 551 -6.96 13.79 0.97
C GLN A 551 -7.24 15.04 0.15
N ASP A 552 -6.70 16.16 0.62
CA ASP A 552 -6.56 17.41 -0.11
C ASP A 552 -5.10 17.89 0.01
N ASP A 553 -4.81 19.10 -0.47
CA ASP A 553 -3.46 19.66 -0.45
C ASP A 553 -2.88 19.81 0.96
N LYS A 554 -3.71 20.18 1.94
CA LYS A 554 -3.30 20.35 3.33
C LYS A 554 -3.06 18.98 3.98
N THR A 555 -3.93 18.00 3.73
CA THR A 555 -3.70 16.62 4.18
C THR A 555 -2.42 16.05 3.56
N ALA A 556 -2.15 16.31 2.28
CA ALA A 556 -0.92 15.89 1.62
C ALA A 556 0.33 16.53 2.25
N GLU A 557 0.29 17.83 2.58
CA GLU A 557 1.40 18.51 3.26
C GLU A 557 1.61 17.98 4.70
N ILE A 558 0.52 17.69 5.43
CA ILE A 558 0.61 17.05 6.76
C ILE A 558 1.22 15.65 6.67
N ARG A 559 0.80 14.85 5.67
CA ARG A 559 1.38 13.53 5.39
C ARG A 559 2.87 13.62 5.11
N GLU A 560 3.27 14.55 4.27
CA GLU A 560 4.67 14.75 3.90
C GLU A 560 5.52 15.22 5.08
N LEU A 561 4.97 16.03 5.98
CA LEU A 561 5.61 16.40 7.25
C LEU A 561 5.88 15.15 8.11
N LEU A 562 4.86 14.33 8.37
CA LEU A 562 5.01 13.11 9.17
C LEU A 562 5.99 12.12 8.51
N LYS A 563 5.91 11.98 7.18
CA LYS A 563 6.82 11.17 6.37
C LYS A 563 8.27 11.58 6.62
N ASN A 564 8.57 12.85 6.35
CA ASN A 564 9.94 13.36 6.42
C ASN A 564 10.52 13.28 7.83
N GLU A 565 9.75 13.64 8.86
CA GLU A 565 10.23 13.62 10.25
C GLU A 565 10.60 12.19 10.70
N LEU A 566 9.69 11.22 10.55
CA LEU A 566 9.95 9.85 10.99
C LEU A 566 11.06 9.20 10.17
N GLN A 567 11.03 9.33 8.84
CA GLN A 567 12.04 8.73 7.97
C GLN A 567 13.44 9.31 8.25
N ASN A 568 13.60 10.64 8.24
CA ASN A 568 14.91 11.26 8.45
C ASN A 568 15.48 10.97 9.84
N SER A 569 14.62 10.73 10.82
CA SER A 569 15.06 10.38 12.17
C SER A 569 15.62 8.96 12.31
N THR A 570 15.31 8.06 11.36
CA THR A 570 15.78 6.65 11.36
C THR A 570 16.82 6.33 10.27
N LYS A 571 17.30 7.36 9.54
CA LYS A 571 18.41 7.20 8.60
C LYS A 571 19.66 6.66 9.31
N ILE A 572 20.34 5.72 8.66
CA ILE A 572 21.60 5.13 9.17
C ILE A 572 22.65 6.25 9.29
N ASP A 573 22.85 6.97 8.19
CA ASP A 573 23.76 8.10 8.09
C ASP A 573 23.04 9.39 8.45
N SER A 574 23.60 10.15 9.40
CA SER A 574 23.14 11.48 9.79
C SER A 574 21.64 11.56 10.14
N PRO A 575 21.16 10.80 11.16
CA PRO A 575 19.77 10.89 11.60
C PRO A 575 19.44 12.29 12.13
N THR A 576 18.26 12.79 11.78
CA THR A 576 17.73 14.03 12.36
C THR A 576 17.13 13.79 13.74
N THR A 577 17.10 14.81 14.59
CA THR A 577 16.31 14.76 15.82
C THR A 577 14.85 15.03 15.46
N ALA A 578 13.97 14.08 15.74
CA ALA A 578 12.54 14.25 15.49
C ALA A 578 11.97 15.40 16.34
N MET A 579 11.04 16.17 15.76
CA MET A 579 10.30 17.21 16.48
C MET A 579 9.61 16.69 17.74
N THR A 580 9.45 17.57 18.74
CA THR A 580 8.54 17.30 19.87
C THR A 580 7.09 17.29 19.41
N SER A 581 6.20 16.66 20.19
CA SER A 581 4.76 16.64 19.88
C SER A 581 4.14 18.04 19.82
N ASP A 582 4.60 18.98 20.62
CA ASP A 582 4.14 20.39 20.57
C ASP A 582 4.61 21.12 19.31
N GLU A 583 5.85 20.92 18.89
CA GLU A 583 6.38 21.48 17.63
C GLU A 583 5.64 20.92 16.41
N LEU A 584 5.39 19.61 16.40
CA LEU A 584 4.60 18.96 15.36
C LEU A 584 3.22 19.61 15.25
N ILE A 585 2.47 19.68 16.36
CA ILE A 585 1.12 20.25 16.38
C ILE A 585 1.14 21.73 15.95
N LYS A 586 2.14 22.51 16.38
CA LYS A 586 2.32 23.89 15.92
C LYS A 586 2.51 23.97 14.41
N ARG A 587 3.31 23.07 13.83
CA ARG A 587 3.55 23.02 12.38
C ARG A 587 2.30 22.62 11.61
N ILE A 588 1.55 21.64 12.09
CA ILE A 588 0.29 21.22 11.47
C ILE A 588 -0.75 22.35 11.56
N LYS A 589 -0.89 23.02 12.71
CA LYS A 589 -1.75 24.22 12.84
C LYS A 589 -1.39 25.31 11.85
N LYS A 590 -0.11 25.47 11.52
CA LYS A 590 0.34 26.41 10.49
C LYS A 590 -0.10 25.97 9.09
N ILE A 591 0.06 24.68 8.73
CA ILE A 591 -0.41 24.13 7.45
C ILE A 591 -1.91 24.37 7.27
N VAL A 592 -2.71 24.06 8.30
CA VAL A 592 -4.18 24.21 8.25
C VAL A 592 -4.61 25.67 8.04
N LYS A 593 -3.87 26.63 8.64
CA LYS A 593 -4.14 28.07 8.56
C LYS A 593 -3.62 28.75 7.28
N GLN A 594 -2.70 28.12 6.55
CA GLN A 594 -2.18 28.66 5.30
C GLN A 594 -3.14 28.28 4.16
N HIS A 595 -3.47 29.27 3.32
CA HIS A 595 -4.52 29.20 2.28
C HIS A 595 -5.91 29.11 2.90
#